data_AF-A0A5K1HUL1-F1
#
_entry.id   AF-A0A5K1HUL1-F1
#
_cell.length_a   1.000
_cell.length_b   1.000
_cell.length_c   1.000
_cell.angle_alpha   90.00
_cell.angle_beta   90.00
_cell.angle_gamma   90.00
#
_symmetry.space_group_name_H-M   'P 1'
#
loop_
_entity.id
_entity.type
_entity.pdbx_description
1 polymer ?
#
loop_
_entity_poly.entity_id
_entity_poly.type
_entity_poly.pdbx_seq_one_letter_code
_entity_poly.pdbx_strand_id
1 'polypeptide(L)'
;IASWFANTTSMISSPVMAGPGELLMKLSLGTPSSLYWAIIGTGSNLIWTTCHHCDNCHVKTPMFDTLQSSTHKNQRCSTSFCMELHVHRCTSDQLCWFRYSYRNISK
;
A
#
# COMPACT_ATOMS: atom_id res chain seq x y z
N ILE A 1 -3.92 2.47 2.90
CA ILE A 1 -4.38 1.21 2.23
C ILE A 1 -3.19 0.29 2.11
N ALA A 2 -3.39 -1.02 2.25
CA ALA A 2 -2.39 -2.01 1.88
C ALA A 2 -3.00 -3.25 1.24
N SER A 3 -2.27 -3.87 0.32
CA SER A 3 -2.67 -5.09 -0.38
C SER A 3 -1.45 -5.90 -0.83
N TRP A 4 -1.62 -7.20 -1.01
CA TRP A 4 -0.62 -8.04 -1.66
C TRP A 4 -0.61 -7.83 -3.18
N PHE A 5 0.54 -8.04 -3.81
CA PHE A 5 0.58 -8.26 -5.25
C PHE A 5 -0.26 -9.50 -5.60
N ALA A 6 -1.16 -9.34 -6.57
CA ALA A 6 -1.89 -10.47 -7.12
C ALA A 6 -0.95 -11.31 -7.99
N ASN A 7 -1.09 -12.64 -7.93
CA ASN A 7 -0.39 -13.53 -8.84
C ASN A 7 -1.11 -13.50 -10.20
N THR A 8 -0.56 -12.77 -11.17
CA THR A 8 -1.18 -12.59 -12.50
C THR A 8 -0.35 -13.32 -13.55
N THR A 9 -1.02 -13.94 -14.53
CA THR A 9 -0.37 -14.59 -15.68
C THR A 9 0.03 -13.61 -16.78
N SER A 10 -0.44 -12.36 -16.70
CA SER A 10 -0.09 -11.29 -17.65
C SER A 10 1.17 -10.56 -17.22
N MET A 11 2.02 -10.21 -18.19
CA MET A 11 3.20 -9.37 -17.94
C MET A 11 2.76 -7.93 -17.69
N ILE A 12 3.10 -7.38 -16.52
CA ILE A 12 2.85 -5.99 -16.14
C ILE A 12 4.18 -5.23 -16.25
N SER A 13 4.17 -4.07 -16.90
CA SER A 13 5.36 -3.21 -17.03
C SER A 13 5.00 -1.76 -16.74
N SER A 14 5.91 -1.05 -16.08
CA SER A 14 5.80 0.39 -15.80
C SER A 14 7.19 1.02 -15.94
N PRO A 15 7.32 2.22 -16.53
CA PRO A 15 8.58 2.95 -16.57
C PRO A 15 9.11 3.21 -15.16
N VAL A 16 10.42 3.03 -14.98
CA VAL A 16 11.12 3.27 -13.71
C VAL A 16 12.01 4.49 -13.85
N MET A 17 12.03 5.32 -12.80
CA MET A 17 12.88 6.50 -12.69
C MET A 17 13.81 6.34 -11.49
N ALA A 18 15.08 6.72 -11.65
CA ALA A 18 16.02 6.75 -10.54
C ALA A 18 15.79 8.00 -9.68
N GLY A 19 15.67 7.80 -8.37
CA GLY A 19 15.66 8.84 -7.34
C GLY A 19 16.88 8.74 -6.42
N PRO A 20 17.01 9.64 -5.43
CA PRO A 20 18.14 9.62 -4.49
C PRO A 20 18.12 8.37 -3.59
N GLY A 21 18.86 7.34 -3.98
CA GLY A 21 18.93 6.07 -3.24
C GLY A 21 17.70 5.17 -3.38
N GLU A 22 16.81 5.46 -4.32
CA GLU A 22 15.56 4.72 -4.52
C GLU A 22 15.18 4.62 -6.01
N LEU A 23 14.36 3.63 -6.33
CA LEU A 23 13.74 3.48 -7.65
C LEU A 23 12.27 3.82 -7.55
N LEU A 24 11.81 4.74 -8.39
CA LEU A 24 10.45 5.23 -8.42
C LEU A 24 9.71 4.65 -9.62
N MET A 25 8.47 4.22 -9.39
CA MET A 25 7.54 3.82 -10.44
C MET A 25 6.19 4.50 -10.25
N LYS A 26 5.40 4.54 -11.33
CA LYS A 26 4.03 5.02 -11.30
C LYS A 26 3.04 3.86 -11.21
N LEU A 27 2.09 3.97 -10.29
CA LEU A 27 0.99 3.03 -10.10
C LEU A 27 -0.36 3.76 -10.21
N SER A 28 -1.31 3.15 -10.90
CA SER A 28 -2.71 3.59 -10.89
C SER A 28 -3.46 2.98 -9.70
N LEU A 29 -4.22 3.81 -8.99
CA LEU A 29 -5.03 3.38 -7.84
C LEU A 29 -6.43 3.99 -7.91
N GLY A 30 -7.42 3.19 -7.49
CA GLY A 30 -8.79 3.62 -7.29
C GLY A 30 -9.68 3.65 -8.53
N THR A 31 -10.92 4.08 -8.33
CA THR A 31 -11.91 4.26 -9.40
C THR A 31 -12.74 5.52 -9.10
N PRO A 32 -12.59 6.61 -9.90
CA PRO A 32 -11.75 6.74 -11.09
C PRO A 32 -10.25 6.60 -10.79
N SER A 33 -9.50 6.11 -11.78
CA SER A 33 -8.07 5.82 -11.64
C SER A 33 -7.24 7.10 -11.50
N SER A 34 -6.42 7.17 -10.46
CA SER A 34 -5.44 8.24 -10.24
C SER A 34 -4.03 7.68 -10.14
N LEU A 35 -3.03 8.47 -10.52
CA LEU A 35 -1.67 7.99 -10.73
C LEU A 35 -0.74 8.47 -9.61
N TYR A 36 -0.07 7.54 -8.94
CA TYR A 36 0.74 7.78 -7.74
C TYR A 36 2.17 7.30 -7.94
N TRP A 37 3.12 8.01 -7.35
CA TRP A 37 4.51 7.56 -7.25
C TRP A 37 4.65 6.53 -6.13
N ALA A 38 5.37 5.46 -6.41
CA ALA A 38 5.69 4.41 -5.46
C ALA A 38 7.18 4.09 -5.53
N ILE A 39 7.76 3.78 -4.37
CA ILE A 39 9.14 3.30 -4.25
C ILE A 39 9.14 1.79 -4.44
N ILE A 40 10.06 1.29 -5.26
CA ILE A 40 10.25 -0.14 -5.49
C ILE A 40 11.10 -0.72 -4.36
N GLY A 41 10.51 -1.59 -3.55
CA GLY A 41 11.22 -2.40 -2.55
C GLY A 41 11.16 -3.87 -2.91
N THR A 42 12.31 -4.54 -3.07
CA THR A 42 12.40 -5.97 -3.38
C THR A 42 12.17 -6.88 -2.15
N GLY A 43 12.07 -6.30 -0.95
CA GLY A 43 11.99 -7.04 0.31
C GLY A 43 10.59 -7.43 0.77
N SER A 44 9.53 -7.14 0.01
CA SER A 44 8.15 -7.45 0.41
C SER A 44 7.19 -7.54 -0.77
N ASN A 45 6.18 -8.42 -0.68
CA ASN A 45 5.05 -8.45 -1.62
C ASN A 45 3.94 -7.45 -1.26
N LEU A 46 4.16 -6.59 -0.26
CA LEU A 46 3.18 -5.64 0.24
C LEU A 46 3.25 -4.33 -0.55
N ILE A 47 2.12 -3.89 -1.08
CA ILE A 47 1.92 -2.54 -1.60
C ILE A 47 1.17 -1.75 -0.54
N TRP A 48 1.64 -0.55 -0.22
CA TRP A 48 0.95 0.34 0.70
C TRP A 48 1.08 1.79 0.28
N THR A 49 0.10 2.61 0.65
CA THR A 49 0.11 4.06 0.45
C THR A 49 -0.58 4.77 1.60
N THR A 50 -0.16 6.01 1.84
CA THR A 50 -0.73 6.87 2.87
C THR A 50 -2.07 7.43 2.41
N CYS A 51 -3.05 7.46 3.31
CA CYS A 51 -4.40 7.95 3.04
C CYS A 51 -4.60 9.37 3.58
N HIS A 52 -5.41 10.18 2.88
CA HIS A 52 -5.61 11.62 3.12
C HIS A 52 -6.04 11.97 4.57
N HIS A 53 -6.72 11.07 5.29
CA HIS A 53 -7.16 11.28 6.67
C HIS A 53 -6.13 10.76 7.68
N CYS A 54 -4.90 11.30 7.63
CA CYS A 54 -3.88 10.96 8.60
C CYS A 54 -3.48 12.20 9.40
N ASP A 55 -3.90 12.24 10.67
CA ASP A 55 -3.71 13.38 11.58
C ASP A 55 -2.22 13.69 11.90
N ASN A 56 -1.27 12.86 11.48
CA ASN A 56 0.16 13.06 11.74
C ASN A 56 1.09 12.55 10.62
N CYS A 57 0.63 12.52 9.37
CA CYS A 57 1.45 12.07 8.25
C CYS A 57 2.13 13.25 7.55
N HIS A 58 3.42 13.45 7.80
CA HIS A 58 4.24 14.37 7.01
C HIS A 58 4.61 13.72 5.67
N VAL A 59 3.75 13.85 4.65
CA VAL A 59 3.99 13.28 3.32
C VAL A 59 4.17 14.39 2.28
N LYS A 60 5.22 14.28 1.45
CA LYS A 60 5.51 15.19 0.33
C LYS A 60 4.84 14.77 -0.99
N THR A 61 4.05 13.69 -0.98
CA THR A 61 3.41 13.10 -2.16
C THR A 61 1.89 13.12 -2.02
N PRO A 62 1.14 13.17 -3.15
CA PRO A 62 -0.32 13.11 -3.12
C PRO A 62 -0.79 11.84 -2.41
N MET A 63 -1.65 12.03 -1.40
CA MET A 63 -2.21 10.95 -0.60
C MET A 63 -3.43 10.37 -1.30
N PHE A 64 -3.68 9.08 -1.10
CA PHE A 64 -4.88 8.45 -1.65
C PHE A 64 -6.10 8.82 -0.81
N ASP A 65 -7.10 9.46 -1.43
CA ASP A 65 -8.39 9.70 -0.78
C ASP A 65 -9.30 8.47 -0.93
N THR A 66 -9.52 7.79 0.19
CA THR A 66 -10.38 6.61 0.29
C THR A 66 -11.85 6.91 -0.02
N LEU A 67 -12.31 8.14 0.19
CA LEU A 67 -13.71 8.54 -0.03
C LEU A 67 -14.00 8.80 -1.50
N GLN A 68 -12.99 9.14 -2.29
CA GLN A 68 -13.12 9.46 -3.71
C GLN A 68 -13.01 8.22 -4.64
N SER A 69 -12.81 7.03 -4.08
CA SER A 69 -12.64 5.80 -4.85
C SER A 69 -13.77 4.81 -4.57
N SER A 70 -14.62 4.54 -5.56
CA SER A 70 -15.75 3.60 -5.42
C SER A 70 -15.32 2.14 -5.21
N THR A 71 -14.09 1.79 -5.61
CA THR A 71 -13.51 0.45 -5.43
C THR A 71 -12.75 0.28 -4.12
N HIS A 72 -12.61 1.34 -3.32
CA HIS A 72 -11.95 1.25 -2.02
C HIS A 72 -12.80 0.42 -1.05
N LYS A 73 -12.16 -0.54 -0.37
CA LYS A 73 -12.79 -1.34 0.69
C LYS A 73 -11.79 -1.58 1.82
N ASN A 74 -12.25 -1.40 3.05
CA ASN A 74 -11.47 -1.76 4.23
C ASN A 74 -11.30 -3.27 4.31
N GLN A 75 -10.12 -3.71 4.75
CA GLN A 75 -9.85 -5.13 4.96
C GLN A 75 -10.56 -5.61 6.23
N ARG A 76 -11.36 -6.68 6.09
CA ARG A 76 -11.98 -7.35 7.23
C ARG A 76 -10.97 -8.25 7.92
N CYS A 77 -11.18 -8.52 9.20
CA CYS A 77 -10.26 -9.37 9.96
C CYS A 77 -10.25 -10.83 9.48
N SER A 78 -11.33 -11.29 8.85
CA SER A 78 -11.45 -12.65 8.32
C SER A 78 -10.78 -12.87 6.96
N THR A 79 -10.16 -11.84 6.36
CA THR A 79 -9.49 -12.00 5.06
C THR A 79 -8.14 -12.72 5.23
N SER A 80 -7.75 -13.49 4.22
CA SER A 80 -6.43 -14.14 4.19
C SER A 80 -5.29 -13.12 4.33
N PHE A 81 -5.44 -11.94 3.70
CA PHE A 81 -4.52 -10.82 3.86
C PHE A 81 -4.24 -10.49 5.34
N CYS A 82 -5.28 -10.40 6.18
CA CYS A 82 -5.11 -10.06 7.58
C CYS A 82 -4.39 -11.18 8.35
N MET A 83 -4.77 -12.43 8.09
CA MET A 83 -4.23 -13.60 8.78
C MET A 83 -2.75 -13.88 8.44
N GLU A 84 -2.31 -13.50 7.23
CA GLU A 84 -0.92 -13.66 6.79
C GLU A 84 0.05 -12.63 7.41
N LEU A 85 -0.47 -11.53 7.98
CA LEU A 85 0.35 -10.50 8.59
C LEU A 85 0.85 -10.94 9.97
N HIS A 86 2.17 -10.83 10.21
CA HIS A 86 2.76 -11.26 11.49
C HIS A 86 2.25 -10.48 12.70
N VAL A 87 1.97 -9.18 12.55
CA VAL A 87 1.44 -8.32 13.61
C VAL A 87 0.12 -7.74 13.14
N HIS A 88 -0.99 -8.40 13.49
CA HIS A 88 -2.35 -7.96 13.20
C HIS A 88 -3.26 -8.06 14.44
N ARG A 89 -4.36 -7.30 14.44
CA ARG A 89 -5.44 -7.37 15.42
C ARG A 89 -6.77 -6.96 14.78
N CYS A 90 -7.87 -7.50 15.29
CA CYS A 90 -9.20 -7.07 14.86
C CYS A 90 -9.67 -5.87 15.69
N THR A 91 -10.27 -4.87 15.04
CA THR A 91 -11.01 -3.82 15.73
C THR A 91 -12.41 -4.30 16.13
N SER A 92 -13.14 -3.52 16.94
CA SER A 92 -14.54 -3.77 17.29
C SER A 92 -15.42 -3.92 16.04
N ASP A 93 -15.11 -3.17 14.98
CA ASP A 93 -15.84 -3.16 13.71
C ASP A 93 -15.40 -4.29 12.77
N GLN A 94 -14.68 -5.29 13.28
CA GLN A 94 -14.12 -6.43 12.54
C GLN A 94 -13.18 -6.01 11.39
N LEU A 95 -12.53 -4.85 11.51
CA LEU A 95 -11.52 -4.41 10.56
C LEU A 95 -10.14 -4.94 10.94
N CYS A 96 -9.33 -5.21 9.92
CA CYS A 96 -7.94 -5.61 10.11
C CYS A 96 -7.08 -4.40 10.42
N TRP A 97 -6.58 -4.32 11.64
CA TRP A 97 -5.47 -3.43 11.98
C TRP A 97 -4.17 -4.23 11.94
N PHE A 98 -3.12 -3.67 11.36
CA PHE A 98 -1.83 -4.32 11.29
C PHE A 98 -0.68 -3.33 11.46
N ARG A 99 0.48 -3.86 11.85
CA ARG A 99 1.74 -3.12 11.85
C ARG A 99 2.74 -3.83 10.96
N TYR A 100 3.23 -3.13 9.94
CA TYR A 100 4.28 -3.63 9.06
C TYR A 100 5.56 -2.85 9.31
N SER A 101 6.67 -3.54 9.54
CA SER A 101 7.98 -2.93 9.74
C SER A 101 8.94 -3.46 8.70
N TYR A 102 9.50 -2.56 7.90
CA TYR A 102 10.67 -2.88 7.09
C TYR A 102 11.88 -3.00 8.02
N ARG A 103 12.64 -4.10 7.93
CA ARG A 103 13.95 -4.17 8.58
C ARG A 103 14.83 -3.12 7.92
N ASN A 104 15.11 -2.04 8.63
CA ASN A 104 16.11 -1.10 8.21
C ASN A 104 17.48 -1.74 8.46
N ILE A 105 18.17 -2.12 7.38
CA ILE A 105 19.54 -2.67 7.43
C ILE A 105 20.61 -1.56 7.43
N SER A 106 20.23 -0.28 7.59
CA SER A 106 21.21 0.77 7.85
C SER A 106 21.79 0.60 9.26
N LYS A 107 22.88 -0.18 9.37
CA LYS A 107 23.93 0.06 10.35
C LYS A 107 24.81 1.21 9.89
#